data_AF-A0A165IB58-F1
#
_entry.id   AF-A0A165IB58-F1
#
_cell.length_a   1.000
_cell.length_b   1.000
_cell.length_c   1.000
_cell.angle_alpha   90.00
_cell.angle_beta   90.00
_cell.angle_gamma   90.00
#
_symmetry.space_group_name_H-M   'P 1'
#
loop_
_entity.id
_entity.type
_entity.pdbx_description
1 polymer ?
#
loop_
_entity_poly.entity_id
_entity_poly.type
_entity_poly.pdbx_seq_one_letter_code
_entity_poly.pdbx_strand_id
1 'polypeptide(L)'
;MLVSRMQGPHFPKGDQDGKLSIVVDSLDPILALSKYQRTKSAAPRLRLSKKLLAKQQRSDDESEPVRAMSAKERAFYASPYLRMLSTPLRQCFLTKRMLPSAFLLRFYPMRLPNLSFGKPAQLIVPDGLEHPDFKPRRAGAGYYIVLRNAALEQLSKKGGYKRLSNNVTMHSEFPRQISHLLRLRVLQEIHVLAERLRFRREGATEFPLIRRLTRAEYKQVRSTGIIPYENAVAVLVVPPLNRDQLTKKRPEPSMSSAPLDPPTVADSPPQYSRPLPPLSEFLRTGPETFEDDDSLSSLIPQSKVPLYNGLSLFPSRNQRAALHSALCDLLKIEWQHRFQENAQKARAARVSIPHTGTPRIPPDERKRKTPWPHGDDKGSHAFLLCSDEKTIMRADTVPLAIALWRIRIWEGAGWEGDAVGGWASS
;
A
#
# COMPACT_ATOMS: atom_id res chain seq x y z
N MET A 1 -17.06 -27.93 -39.67
CA MET A 1 -16.94 -27.30 -38.33
C MET A 1 -16.87 -25.79 -38.51
N LEU A 2 -17.98 -25.09 -38.29
CA LEU A 2 -18.11 -23.64 -38.48
C LEU A 2 -17.69 -22.92 -37.19
N VAL A 3 -16.52 -22.28 -37.21
CA VAL A 3 -16.08 -21.38 -36.13
C VAL A 3 -16.80 -20.05 -36.31
N SER A 4 -17.90 -19.86 -35.58
CA SER A 4 -18.63 -18.60 -35.53
C SER A 4 -17.79 -17.57 -34.77
N ARG A 5 -17.22 -16.59 -35.48
CA ARG A 5 -16.56 -15.43 -34.89
C ARG A 5 -17.63 -14.53 -34.26
N MET A 6 -17.80 -14.61 -32.93
CA MET A 6 -18.56 -13.62 -32.20
C MET A 6 -17.85 -12.27 -32.26
N GLN A 7 -18.41 -11.33 -33.02
CA GLN A 7 -18.02 -9.93 -32.99
C GLN A 7 -18.32 -9.38 -31.60
N GLY A 8 -17.31 -8.85 -30.92
CA GLY A 8 -17.48 -8.20 -29.62
C GLY A 8 -18.36 -6.95 -29.72
N PRO A 9 -19.01 -6.52 -28.62
CA PRO A 9 -19.91 -5.38 -28.64
C PRO A 9 -19.17 -4.10 -29.07
N HIS A 10 -19.67 -3.46 -30.12
CA HIS A 10 -19.27 -2.12 -30.53
C HIS A 10 -19.74 -1.13 -29.46
N PHE A 11 -18.81 -0.57 -28.70
CA PHE A 11 -19.11 0.60 -27.86
C PHE A 11 -19.23 1.84 -28.77
N PRO A 12 -20.31 2.61 -28.69
CA PRO A 12 -20.41 3.88 -29.41
C PRO A 12 -19.29 4.81 -28.91
N LYS A 13 -18.62 5.49 -29.85
CA LYS A 13 -17.70 6.59 -29.52
C LYS A 13 -18.53 7.67 -28.83
N GLY A 14 -18.17 8.03 -27.60
CA GLY A 14 -18.90 9.03 -26.83
C GLY A 14 -18.83 10.39 -27.51
N ASP A 15 -19.99 11.03 -27.71
CA ASP A 15 -20.09 12.43 -28.08
C ASP A 15 -19.48 13.31 -26.98
N GLN A 16 -18.77 14.36 -27.39
CA GLN A 16 -17.99 15.24 -26.52
C GLN A 16 -18.83 16.30 -25.81
N ASP A 17 -20.14 16.33 -26.03
CA ASP A 17 -21.03 17.32 -25.42
C ASP A 17 -21.60 16.77 -24.10
N GLY A 18 -21.03 17.22 -22.99
CA GLY A 18 -21.33 16.80 -21.60
C GLY A 18 -22.73 17.10 -21.08
N LYS A 19 -23.79 16.80 -21.85
CA LYS A 19 -25.20 16.93 -21.45
C LYS A 19 -25.87 15.58 -21.21
N LEU A 20 -25.11 14.58 -20.78
CA LEU A 20 -25.65 13.25 -20.55
C LEU A 20 -25.96 13.02 -19.06
N SER A 21 -27.26 13.03 -18.71
CA SER A 21 -27.76 12.65 -17.39
C SER A 21 -28.10 11.15 -17.37
N ILE A 22 -27.54 10.41 -16.40
CA ILE A 22 -27.75 8.96 -16.24
C ILE A 22 -29.22 8.56 -16.07
N VAL A 23 -30.09 9.52 -15.72
CA VAL A 23 -31.53 9.34 -15.52
C VAL A 23 -32.33 9.69 -16.78
N VAL A 24 -31.77 10.48 -17.69
CA VAL A 24 -32.50 11.02 -18.86
C VAL A 24 -32.04 10.37 -20.17
N ASP A 25 -30.80 9.89 -20.24
CA ASP A 25 -30.31 9.31 -21.49
C ASP A 25 -30.63 7.83 -21.63
N SER A 26 -30.79 7.41 -22.89
CA SER A 26 -30.98 6.03 -23.36
C SER A 26 -29.88 5.01 -22.97
N LEU A 27 -28.89 5.44 -22.18
CA LEU A 27 -27.90 4.62 -21.50
C LEU A 27 -28.27 4.30 -20.06
N ASP A 28 -29.50 4.59 -19.65
CA ASP A 28 -30.03 4.24 -18.34
C ASP A 28 -29.83 2.73 -18.12
N PRO A 29 -28.97 2.32 -17.16
CA PRO A 29 -28.71 0.92 -16.87
C PRO A 29 -29.98 0.18 -16.42
N ILE A 30 -31.01 0.91 -16.01
CA ILE A 30 -32.32 0.39 -15.63
C ILE A 30 -33.14 0.05 -16.89
N LEU A 31 -33.14 0.93 -17.90
CA LEU A 31 -33.94 0.76 -19.12
C LEU A 31 -33.26 -0.13 -20.17
N ALA A 32 -31.92 -0.10 -20.25
CA ALA A 32 -31.14 -0.89 -21.19
C ALA A 32 -30.55 -2.17 -20.55
N LEU A 33 -31.36 -2.89 -19.77
CA LEU A 33 -30.98 -4.13 -19.06
C LEU A 33 -30.35 -5.19 -19.99
N SER A 34 -30.79 -5.23 -21.26
CA SER A 34 -30.24 -6.12 -22.29
C SER A 34 -28.80 -5.78 -22.69
N LYS A 35 -28.39 -4.51 -22.59
CA LYS A 35 -26.99 -4.06 -22.82
C LYS A 35 -26.12 -4.34 -21.59
N TYR A 36 -26.73 -4.43 -20.40
CA TYR A 36 -26.07 -4.81 -19.15
C TYR A 36 -26.28 -6.29 -18.84
N GLN A 37 -25.95 -7.15 -19.82
CA GLN A 37 -25.86 -8.58 -19.54
C GLN A 37 -24.70 -8.79 -18.56
N ARG A 38 -25.01 -9.14 -17.31
CA ARG A 38 -24.02 -9.58 -16.32
C ARG A 38 -23.39 -10.87 -16.83
N THR A 39 -22.33 -10.74 -17.62
CA THR A 39 -21.50 -11.88 -17.96
C THR A 39 -20.79 -12.29 -16.67
N LYS A 40 -21.00 -13.55 -16.25
CA LYS A 40 -20.26 -14.15 -15.13
C LYS A 40 -18.82 -14.46 -15.56
N SER A 41 -18.17 -13.50 -16.22
CA SER A 41 -16.79 -13.64 -16.62
C SER A 41 -15.89 -13.57 -15.38
N ALA A 42 -14.79 -14.33 -15.40
CA ALA A 42 -13.81 -14.29 -14.33
C ALA A 42 -13.29 -12.86 -14.15
N ALA A 43 -13.14 -12.42 -12.90
CA ALA A 43 -12.64 -11.08 -12.58
C ALA A 43 -11.32 -10.80 -13.32
N PRO A 44 -11.16 -9.61 -13.92
CA PRO A 44 -9.98 -9.30 -14.71
C PRO A 44 -8.74 -9.41 -13.82
N ARG A 45 -7.67 -10.01 -14.33
CA ARG A 45 -6.41 -10.17 -13.60
C ARG A 45 -5.35 -9.24 -14.15
N LEU A 46 -4.50 -8.74 -13.26
CA LEU A 46 -3.28 -8.04 -13.62
C LEU A 46 -2.35 -9.05 -14.29
N ARG A 47 -2.26 -9.01 -15.62
CA ARG A 47 -1.44 -9.94 -16.40
C ARG A 47 -0.01 -9.43 -16.43
N LEU A 48 0.78 -10.00 -15.54
CA LEU A 48 2.14 -9.57 -15.30
C LEU A 48 3.14 -10.10 -16.35
N SER A 49 2.89 -11.21 -17.07
CA SER A 49 3.82 -11.69 -18.12
C SER A 49 3.13 -12.41 -19.29
N LYS A 50 3.67 -12.25 -20.50
CA LYS A 50 3.25 -12.96 -21.72
C LYS A 50 3.51 -14.48 -21.65
N LYS A 51 4.52 -14.92 -20.89
CA LYS A 51 4.86 -16.35 -20.73
C LYS A 51 3.80 -17.11 -19.92
N LEU A 52 3.25 -16.50 -18.87
CA LEU A 52 2.14 -17.10 -18.12
C LEU A 52 0.88 -17.21 -18.97
N LEU A 53 0.66 -16.25 -19.87
CA LEU A 53 -0.40 -16.26 -20.89
C LEU A 53 -0.30 -17.50 -21.79
N ALA A 54 0.89 -17.76 -22.34
CA ALA A 54 1.13 -18.95 -23.16
C ALA A 54 0.95 -20.27 -22.38
N LYS A 55 1.29 -20.29 -21.09
CA LYS A 55 1.08 -21.47 -20.24
C LYS A 55 -0.39 -21.70 -19.91
N GLN A 56 -1.14 -20.63 -19.64
CA GLN A 56 -2.57 -20.69 -19.32
C GLN A 56 -3.43 -21.02 -20.54
N GLN A 57 -2.98 -20.66 -21.74
CA GLN A 57 -3.61 -21.07 -23.00
C GLN A 57 -3.40 -22.56 -23.34
N ARG A 58 -2.42 -23.22 -22.72
CA ARG A 58 -2.12 -24.65 -22.96
C ARG A 58 -2.82 -25.60 -22.01
N SER A 59 -3.40 -25.10 -20.92
CA SER A 59 -4.32 -25.93 -20.12
C SER A 59 -5.66 -25.93 -20.84
N ASP A 60 -5.88 -26.96 -21.68
CA ASP A 60 -7.07 -27.23 -22.52
C ASP A 60 -8.39 -27.45 -21.73
N ASP A 61 -8.49 -26.94 -20.51
CA ASP A 61 -9.76 -26.91 -19.79
C ASP A 61 -10.60 -25.77 -20.38
N GLU A 62 -11.88 -26.02 -20.71
CA GLU A 62 -12.88 -25.10 -21.29
C GLU A 62 -13.16 -23.82 -20.46
N SER A 63 -12.32 -23.50 -19.48
CA SER A 63 -12.40 -22.29 -18.67
C SER A 63 -12.22 -21.05 -19.53
N GLU A 64 -13.19 -20.14 -19.48
CA GLU A 64 -13.12 -18.84 -20.15
C GLU A 64 -11.78 -18.14 -19.85
N PRO A 65 -11.08 -17.62 -20.88
CA PRO A 65 -9.78 -17.01 -20.70
C PRO A 65 -9.90 -15.77 -19.81
N VAL A 66 -9.22 -15.79 -18.67
CA VAL A 66 -9.29 -14.69 -17.68
C VAL A 66 -8.91 -13.36 -18.33
N ARG A 67 -9.86 -12.44 -18.51
CA ARG A 67 -9.65 -11.15 -19.19
C ARG A 67 -8.49 -10.35 -18.57
N ALA A 68 -7.72 -9.66 -19.42
CA ALA A 68 -6.71 -8.71 -18.98
C ALA A 68 -7.35 -7.39 -18.52
N MET A 69 -6.83 -6.79 -17.44
CA MET A 69 -7.27 -5.45 -17.01
C MET A 69 -6.95 -4.39 -18.08
N SER A 70 -7.95 -3.57 -18.40
CA SER A 70 -7.81 -2.34 -19.19
C SER A 70 -6.97 -1.28 -18.46
N ALA A 71 -6.58 -0.21 -19.16
CA ALA A 71 -5.87 0.93 -18.56
C ALA A 71 -6.65 1.55 -17.38
N LYS A 72 -7.94 1.84 -17.57
CA LYS A 72 -8.83 2.36 -16.51
C LYS A 72 -8.94 1.40 -15.32
N GLU A 73 -9.14 0.10 -15.57
CA GLU A 73 -9.18 -0.91 -14.50
C GLU A 73 -7.85 -0.97 -13.73
N ARG A 74 -6.71 -0.82 -14.41
CA ARG A 74 -5.39 -0.74 -13.76
C ARG A 74 -5.23 0.53 -12.94
N ALA A 75 -5.68 1.68 -13.43
CA ALA A 75 -5.67 2.93 -12.67
C ALA A 75 -6.50 2.82 -11.38
N PHE A 76 -7.72 2.26 -11.47
CA PHE A 76 -8.54 1.97 -10.29
C PHE A 76 -7.86 0.98 -9.34
N TYR A 77 -7.28 -0.08 -9.89
CA TYR A 77 -6.57 -1.08 -9.11
C TYR A 77 -5.32 -0.48 -8.44
N ALA A 78 -4.64 0.49 -9.06
CA ALA A 78 -3.47 1.20 -8.52
C ALA A 78 -3.80 2.18 -7.38
N SER A 79 -5.06 2.59 -7.22
CA SER A 79 -5.46 3.41 -6.08
C SER A 79 -5.67 2.55 -4.82
N PRO A 80 -4.97 2.82 -3.69
CA PRO A 80 -5.19 2.08 -2.45
C PRO A 80 -6.59 2.26 -1.87
N TYR A 81 -7.18 3.44 -1.99
CA TYR A 81 -8.51 3.73 -1.46
C TYR A 81 -9.58 2.87 -2.11
N LEU A 82 -9.65 2.93 -3.44
CA LEU A 82 -10.56 2.10 -4.23
C LEU A 82 -10.33 0.61 -3.97
N ARG A 83 -9.07 0.16 -3.84
CA ARG A 83 -8.79 -1.24 -3.54
C ARG A 83 -9.20 -1.67 -2.13
N MET A 84 -9.12 -0.78 -1.13
CA MET A 84 -9.67 -1.05 0.20
C MET A 84 -11.20 -1.16 0.17
N LEU A 85 -11.86 -0.26 -0.55
CA LEU A 85 -13.32 -0.26 -0.72
C LEU A 85 -13.82 -1.48 -1.50
N SER A 86 -13.05 -1.97 -2.47
CA SER A 86 -13.38 -3.17 -3.24
C SER A 86 -13.14 -4.48 -2.48
N THR A 87 -12.63 -4.44 -1.24
CA THR A 87 -12.47 -5.67 -0.46
C THR A 87 -13.83 -6.24 -0.03
N PRO A 88 -13.94 -7.57 0.19
CA PRO A 88 -15.21 -8.18 0.56
C PRO A 88 -15.85 -7.52 1.78
N LEU A 89 -17.16 -7.27 1.72
CA LEU A 89 -17.92 -6.78 2.86
C LEU A 89 -18.03 -7.89 3.92
N ARG A 90 -17.87 -7.49 5.18
CA ARG A 90 -18.01 -8.34 6.36
C ARG A 90 -18.76 -7.58 7.45
N GLN A 91 -19.50 -8.31 8.27
CA GLN A 91 -20.23 -7.72 9.37
C GLN A 91 -19.29 -7.46 10.55
N CYS A 92 -19.25 -6.23 11.05
CA CYS A 92 -18.56 -5.90 12.28
C CYS A 92 -19.29 -6.54 13.46
N PHE A 93 -18.56 -7.29 14.28
CA PHE A 93 -19.05 -7.97 15.46
C PHE A 93 -19.63 -7.02 16.51
N LEU A 94 -18.98 -5.85 16.69
CA LEU A 94 -19.35 -4.83 17.68
C LEU A 94 -20.57 -4.01 17.22
N THR A 95 -20.49 -3.40 16.03
CA THR A 95 -21.51 -2.46 15.54
C THR A 95 -22.60 -3.08 14.66
N LYS A 96 -22.44 -4.36 14.27
CA LYS A 96 -23.32 -5.09 13.34
C LYS A 96 -23.42 -4.50 11.93
N ARG A 97 -22.64 -3.48 11.59
CA ARG A 97 -22.60 -2.85 10.27
C ARG A 97 -21.74 -3.65 9.29
N MET A 98 -22.09 -3.62 8.00
CA MET A 98 -21.29 -4.20 6.92
C MET A 98 -20.21 -3.22 6.49
N LEU A 99 -18.95 -3.65 6.53
CA LEU A 99 -17.79 -2.83 6.16
C LEU A 99 -16.83 -3.65 5.27
N PRO A 100 -16.07 -3.01 4.37
CA PRO A 100 -15.03 -3.71 3.62
C PRO A 100 -13.97 -4.27 4.58
N SER A 101 -13.50 -5.49 4.31
CA SER A 101 -12.55 -6.20 5.19
C SER A 101 -11.23 -5.47 5.44
N ALA A 102 -10.82 -4.53 4.57
CA ALA A 102 -9.65 -3.68 4.80
C ALA A 102 -9.78 -2.78 6.04
N PHE A 103 -11.00 -2.38 6.40
CA PHE A 103 -11.32 -1.55 7.57
C PHE A 103 -11.63 -2.37 8.82
N LEU A 104 -11.41 -3.69 8.75
CA LEU A 104 -11.73 -4.62 9.82
C LEU A 104 -10.48 -5.38 10.27
N LEU A 105 -10.48 -5.77 11.54
CA LEU A 105 -9.57 -6.72 12.15
C LEU A 105 -10.27 -8.06 12.27
N ARG A 106 -9.65 -9.12 11.75
CA ARG A 106 -10.11 -10.49 11.97
C ARG A 106 -9.45 -11.04 13.23
N PHE A 107 -10.24 -11.68 14.08
CA PHE A 107 -9.77 -12.42 15.25
C PHE A 107 -10.51 -13.75 15.36
N TYR A 108 -9.90 -14.69 16.09
CA TYR A 108 -10.40 -16.06 16.22
C TYR A 108 -10.17 -16.59 17.64
N PRO A 109 -11.14 -17.32 18.23
CA PRO A 109 -10.96 -17.99 19.52
C PRO A 109 -10.10 -19.25 19.35
N MET A 110 -8.84 -19.18 19.77
CA MET A 110 -7.91 -20.31 19.77
C MET A 110 -8.10 -21.15 21.04
N ARG A 111 -8.25 -22.47 20.89
CA ARG A 111 -8.22 -23.40 22.04
C ARG A 111 -6.80 -23.52 22.54
N LEU A 112 -6.60 -23.32 23.84
CA LEU A 112 -5.33 -23.58 24.50
C LEU A 112 -5.17 -25.10 24.71
N PRO A 113 -3.94 -25.65 24.64
CA PRO A 113 -3.70 -27.03 25.01
C PRO A 113 -4.03 -27.19 26.50
N ASN A 114 -5.08 -27.95 26.81
CA ASN A 114 -5.48 -28.19 28.19
C ASN A 114 -4.58 -29.26 28.81
N LEU A 115 -4.02 -28.96 30.00
CA LEU A 115 -3.28 -29.93 30.81
C LEU A 115 -4.19 -30.70 31.80
N SER A 116 -5.50 -30.44 31.82
CA SER A 116 -6.42 -31.02 32.83
C SER A 116 -7.82 -31.28 32.29
N PHE A 117 -8.59 -32.14 32.98
CA PHE A 117 -9.96 -32.63 32.66
C PHE A 117 -11.08 -31.55 32.64
N GLY A 118 -10.73 -30.26 32.56
CA GLY A 118 -11.69 -29.14 32.50
C GLY A 118 -12.13 -28.76 31.09
N LYS A 119 -13.14 -27.88 30.99
CA LYS A 119 -13.56 -27.29 29.71
C LYS A 119 -12.37 -26.55 29.07
N PRO A 120 -12.19 -26.61 27.73
CA PRO A 120 -11.07 -25.96 27.05
C PRO A 120 -11.11 -24.45 27.23
N ALA A 121 -10.04 -23.90 27.80
CA ALA A 121 -9.82 -22.46 27.83
C ALA A 121 -9.58 -21.97 26.40
N GLN A 122 -10.20 -20.85 26.04
CA GLN A 122 -10.02 -20.23 24.74
C GLN A 122 -9.38 -18.85 24.89
N LEU A 123 -8.48 -18.51 23.98
CA LEU A 123 -7.81 -17.22 23.92
C LEU A 123 -8.15 -16.56 22.58
N ILE A 124 -8.53 -15.28 22.61
CA ILE A 124 -8.69 -14.50 21.38
C ILE A 124 -7.31 -14.17 20.83
N VAL A 125 -7.09 -14.49 19.55
CA VAL A 125 -5.85 -14.23 18.84
C VAL A 125 -6.15 -13.44 17.57
N PRO A 126 -5.35 -12.41 17.20
CA PRO A 126 -5.54 -11.74 15.92
C PRO A 126 -5.14 -12.67 14.77
N ASP A 127 -5.83 -12.58 13.64
CA ASP A 127 -5.56 -13.41 12.48
C ASP A 127 -5.54 -12.59 11.17
N GLY A 128 -4.72 -13.02 10.21
CA GLY A 128 -4.59 -12.39 8.91
C GLY A 128 -4.03 -10.97 8.91
N LEU A 129 -3.29 -10.57 9.97
CA LEU A 129 -2.53 -9.32 10.00
C LEU A 129 -1.23 -9.44 9.20
N GLU A 130 -0.49 -10.52 9.41
CA GLU A 130 0.76 -10.83 8.70
C GLU A 130 0.50 -11.23 7.23
N HIS A 131 1.52 -11.09 6.40
CA HIS A 131 1.47 -11.43 4.97
C HIS A 131 1.24 -12.95 4.78
N PRO A 132 0.35 -13.38 3.86
CA PRO A 132 0.05 -14.79 3.65
C PRO A 132 1.27 -15.68 3.40
N ASP A 133 2.28 -15.16 2.69
CA ASP A 133 3.54 -15.88 2.42
C ASP A 133 4.37 -16.14 3.70
N PHE A 134 4.17 -15.35 4.75
CA PHE A 134 4.89 -15.50 6.03
C PHE A 134 4.05 -16.28 7.05
N LYS A 135 2.74 -16.05 7.05
CA LYS A 135 1.81 -16.73 7.95
C LYS A 135 0.45 -16.90 7.26
N PRO A 136 0.06 -18.15 6.95
CA PRO A 136 -1.25 -18.40 6.39
C PRO A 136 -2.33 -18.06 7.42
N ARG A 137 -3.48 -17.64 6.90
CA ARG A 137 -4.67 -17.40 7.73
C ARG A 137 -5.13 -18.72 8.34
N ARG A 138 -5.60 -18.66 9.58
CA ARG A 138 -6.17 -19.83 10.23
C ARG A 138 -7.54 -20.16 9.63
N ALA A 139 -7.78 -21.46 9.45
CA ALA A 139 -9.09 -21.98 9.06
C ALA A 139 -10.08 -21.82 10.21
N GLY A 140 -11.36 -21.64 9.87
CA GLY A 140 -12.46 -21.55 10.83
C GLY A 140 -13.15 -20.18 10.88
N ALA A 141 -14.22 -20.14 11.70
CA ALA A 141 -15.09 -18.98 11.86
C ALA A 141 -14.35 -17.84 12.57
N GLY A 142 -13.89 -16.86 11.79
CA GLY A 142 -13.30 -15.63 12.31
C GLY A 142 -14.33 -14.54 12.50
N TYR A 143 -14.14 -13.73 13.53
CA TYR A 143 -14.96 -12.56 13.82
C TYR A 143 -14.23 -11.29 13.41
N TYR A 144 -14.98 -10.26 13.04
CA TYR A 144 -14.42 -9.01 12.54
C TYR A 144 -14.78 -7.86 13.48
N ILE A 145 -13.82 -7.00 13.83
CA ILE A 145 -14.07 -5.74 14.55
C ILE A 145 -13.54 -4.58 13.72
N VAL A 146 -14.08 -3.37 13.91
CA VAL A 146 -13.53 -2.17 13.27
C VAL A 146 -12.04 -2.05 13.59
N LEU A 147 -11.22 -1.72 12.59
CA LEU A 147 -9.78 -1.50 12.71
C LEU A 147 -9.48 -0.20 13.47
N ARG A 148 -9.78 -0.16 14.77
CA ARG A 148 -9.54 1.00 15.63
C ARG A 148 -9.19 0.55 17.03
N ASN A 149 -8.14 1.12 17.63
CA ASN A 149 -7.72 0.77 18.98
C ASN A 149 -8.84 0.99 20.01
N ALA A 150 -9.50 2.15 19.96
CA ALA A 150 -10.63 2.48 20.84
C ALA A 150 -11.80 1.46 20.75
N ALA A 151 -12.06 0.89 19.57
CA ALA A 151 -13.13 -0.11 19.41
C ALA A 151 -12.77 -1.41 20.16
N LEU A 152 -11.49 -1.78 20.18
CA LEU A 152 -11.01 -2.93 20.90
C LEU A 152 -11.06 -2.72 22.43
N GLU A 153 -10.68 -1.53 22.90
CA GLU A 153 -10.82 -1.17 24.31
C GLU A 153 -12.27 -1.23 24.77
N GLN A 154 -13.21 -0.73 23.96
CA GLN A 154 -14.64 -0.85 24.23
C GLN A 154 -15.11 -2.32 24.27
N LEU A 155 -14.63 -3.15 23.33
CA LEU A 155 -14.92 -4.60 23.33
C LEU A 155 -14.44 -5.27 24.62
N SER A 156 -13.23 -4.91 25.07
CA SER A 156 -12.62 -5.40 26.31
C SER A 156 -13.41 -4.97 27.55
N LYS A 157 -13.67 -3.66 27.69
CA LYS A 157 -14.41 -3.07 28.83
C LYS A 157 -15.83 -3.64 28.95
N LYS A 158 -16.55 -3.77 27.84
CA LYS A 158 -17.94 -4.30 27.83
C LYS A 158 -18.00 -5.83 27.96
N GLY A 159 -16.88 -6.55 27.87
CA GLY A 159 -16.88 -8.01 27.86
C GLY A 159 -17.62 -8.62 26.67
N GLY A 160 -17.87 -7.86 25.59
CA GLY A 160 -18.73 -8.29 24.47
C GLY A 160 -18.20 -9.52 23.74
N TYR A 161 -16.89 -9.78 23.85
CA TYR A 161 -16.22 -10.94 23.30
C TYR A 161 -16.62 -12.26 23.98
N LYS A 162 -17.14 -12.23 25.22
CA LYS A 162 -17.67 -13.42 25.92
C LYS A 162 -18.89 -14.05 25.25
N ARG A 163 -19.55 -13.32 24.34
CA ARG A 163 -20.64 -13.86 23.50
C ARG A 163 -20.17 -14.92 22.50
N LEU A 164 -18.85 -15.05 22.29
CA LEU A 164 -18.28 -16.06 21.40
C LEU A 164 -18.23 -17.44 22.06
N SER A 165 -17.81 -17.49 23.33
CA SER A 165 -17.88 -18.68 24.18
C SER A 165 -17.72 -18.28 25.65
N ASN A 166 -18.23 -19.11 26.57
CA ASN A 166 -18.18 -18.79 28.00
C ASN A 166 -16.75 -18.81 28.58
N ASN A 167 -15.80 -19.50 27.93
CA ASN A 167 -14.43 -19.69 28.41
C ASN A 167 -13.39 -18.93 27.58
N VAL A 168 -13.83 -17.92 26.83
CA VAL A 168 -12.93 -17.10 26.03
C VAL A 168 -12.35 -15.97 26.88
N THR A 169 -11.03 -15.81 26.78
CA THR A 169 -10.27 -14.75 27.43
C THR A 169 -9.59 -13.89 26.38
N MET A 170 -9.36 -12.62 26.71
CA MET A 170 -8.60 -11.68 25.91
C MET A 170 -7.50 -11.12 26.81
N HIS A 171 -6.25 -11.22 26.37
CA HIS A 171 -5.12 -10.78 27.17
C HIS A 171 -4.97 -9.25 27.12
N SER A 172 -4.37 -8.65 28.15
CA SER A 172 -4.20 -7.20 28.28
C SER A 172 -3.34 -6.59 27.16
N GLU A 173 -2.30 -7.30 26.74
CA GLU A 173 -1.39 -6.86 25.66
C GLU A 173 -1.97 -7.00 24.24
N PHE A 174 -3.24 -7.38 24.10
CA PHE A 174 -3.85 -7.65 22.79
C PHE A 174 -3.82 -6.43 21.85
N PRO A 175 -4.11 -5.20 22.30
CA PRO A 175 -3.95 -4.00 21.46
C PRO A 175 -2.51 -3.80 21.00
N ARG A 176 -1.54 -3.99 21.90
CA ARG A 176 -0.11 -3.85 21.60
C ARG A 176 0.35 -4.90 20.59
N GLN A 177 -0.14 -6.14 20.72
CA GLN A 177 0.13 -7.22 19.77
C GLN A 177 -0.40 -6.87 18.37
N ILE A 178 -1.64 -6.38 18.25
CA ILE A 178 -2.20 -5.94 16.95
C ILE A 178 -1.36 -4.81 16.36
N SER A 179 -1.02 -3.82 17.18
CA SER A 179 -0.19 -2.67 16.81
C SER A 179 1.19 -3.11 16.26
N HIS A 180 1.83 -4.08 16.92
CA HIS A 180 3.08 -4.71 16.46
C HIS A 180 2.92 -5.46 15.13
N LEU A 181 1.88 -6.28 15.01
CA LEU A 181 1.65 -7.10 13.81
C LEU A 181 1.28 -6.26 12.58
N LEU A 182 0.57 -5.14 12.75
CA LEU A 182 0.30 -4.20 11.65
C LEU A 182 1.59 -3.54 11.12
N ARG A 183 2.53 -3.20 12.02
CA ARG A 183 3.86 -2.69 11.67
C ARG A 183 4.71 -3.75 10.98
N LEU A 184 4.69 -4.98 11.50
CA LEU A 184 5.35 -6.12 10.86
C LEU A 184 4.81 -6.36 9.46
N ARG A 185 3.50 -6.21 9.24
CA ARG A 185 2.89 -6.33 7.91
C ARG A 185 3.49 -5.34 6.91
N VAL A 186 3.74 -4.09 7.30
CA VAL A 186 4.42 -3.12 6.42
C VAL A 186 5.81 -3.61 6.03
N LEU A 187 6.59 -4.13 6.98
CA LEU A 187 7.92 -4.68 6.71
C LEU A 187 7.87 -5.89 5.76
N GLN A 188 6.91 -6.79 5.96
CA GLN A 188 6.69 -7.95 5.09
C GLN A 188 6.26 -7.53 3.67
N GLU A 189 5.40 -6.52 3.52
CA GLU A 189 5.00 -5.99 2.20
C GLU A 189 6.17 -5.36 1.45
N ILE A 190 7.07 -4.64 2.14
CA ILE A 190 8.30 -4.11 1.51
C ILE A 190 9.18 -5.27 1.03
N HIS A 191 9.29 -6.35 1.81
CA HIS A 191 10.07 -7.53 1.43
C HIS A 191 9.49 -8.20 0.17
N VAL A 192 8.19 -8.50 0.16
CA VAL A 192 7.49 -9.08 -1.00
C VAL A 192 7.60 -8.19 -2.23
N LEU A 193 7.49 -6.87 -2.04
CA LEU A 193 7.68 -5.89 -3.12
C LEU A 193 9.11 -5.92 -3.66
N ALA A 194 10.12 -5.99 -2.80
CA ALA A 194 11.53 -6.09 -3.21
C ALA A 194 11.80 -7.37 -4.00
N GLU A 195 11.25 -8.51 -3.56
CA GLU A 195 11.37 -9.77 -4.29
C GLU A 195 10.73 -9.68 -5.67
N ARG A 196 9.49 -9.17 -5.77
CA ARG A 196 8.80 -8.98 -7.06
C ARG A 196 9.55 -8.03 -7.98
N LEU A 197 10.11 -6.96 -7.42
CA LEU A 197 10.84 -5.97 -8.18
C LEU A 197 12.12 -6.57 -8.79
N ARG A 198 12.87 -7.40 -8.07
CA ARG A 198 14.11 -8.06 -8.58
C ARG A 198 13.91 -8.80 -9.90
N PHE A 199 12.73 -9.35 -10.13
CA PHE A 199 12.42 -10.10 -11.36
C PHE A 199 11.98 -9.21 -12.54
N ARG A 200 11.77 -7.90 -12.34
CA ARG A 200 11.17 -7.00 -13.34
C ARG A 200 11.96 -5.70 -13.48
N ARG A 201 12.76 -5.65 -14.54
CA ARG A 201 13.67 -4.53 -14.81
C ARG A 201 13.06 -3.43 -15.68
N GLU A 202 12.16 -3.80 -16.57
CA GLU A 202 11.60 -2.91 -17.59
C GLU A 202 10.83 -1.73 -16.98
N GLY A 203 10.99 -0.53 -17.56
CA GLY A 203 10.27 0.69 -17.19
C GLY A 203 10.73 1.34 -15.88
N ALA A 204 11.93 1.04 -15.39
CA ALA A 204 12.48 1.59 -14.16
C ALA A 204 12.80 3.08 -14.26
N THR A 205 13.24 3.53 -15.43
CA THR A 205 13.57 4.95 -15.67
C THR A 205 12.30 5.80 -15.78
N GLU A 206 11.25 5.28 -16.41
CA GLU A 206 10.02 6.04 -16.69
C GLU A 206 9.01 6.00 -15.53
N PHE A 207 8.85 4.84 -14.88
CA PHE A 207 7.80 4.63 -13.88
C PHE A 207 8.41 4.13 -12.57
N PRO A 208 9.08 5.01 -11.80
CA PRO A 208 9.74 4.61 -10.58
C PRO A 208 8.74 4.18 -9.50
N LEU A 209 8.95 3.03 -8.85
CA LEU A 209 8.05 2.57 -7.77
C LEU A 209 8.34 3.26 -6.44
N ILE A 210 9.62 3.52 -6.20
CA ILE A 210 10.14 4.20 -5.02
C ILE A 210 11.21 5.22 -5.43
N ARG A 211 11.21 6.38 -4.78
CA ARG A 211 12.21 7.43 -4.99
C ARG A 211 12.58 8.05 -3.65
N ARG A 212 13.85 8.43 -3.49
CA ARG A 212 14.28 9.29 -2.39
C ARG A 212 14.14 10.74 -2.84
N LEU A 213 13.37 11.54 -2.11
CA LEU A 213 13.27 12.98 -2.39
C LEU A 213 14.62 13.65 -2.11
N THR A 214 15.03 14.64 -2.90
CA THR A 214 16.16 15.51 -2.54
C THR A 214 15.80 16.37 -1.32
N ARG A 215 16.78 17.03 -0.71
CA ARG A 215 16.52 17.96 0.40
C ARG A 215 15.75 19.18 -0.08
N ALA A 216 16.05 19.71 -1.27
CA ALA A 216 15.26 20.77 -1.91
C ALA A 216 13.80 20.34 -2.08
N GLU A 217 13.55 19.19 -2.71
CA GLU A 217 12.19 18.68 -2.95
C GLU A 217 11.44 18.47 -1.64
N TYR A 218 12.07 17.86 -0.64
CA TYR A 218 11.42 17.64 0.65
C TYR A 218 11.13 18.95 1.40
N LYS A 219 12.03 19.94 1.31
CA LYS A 219 11.81 21.29 1.86
C LYS A 219 10.62 21.96 1.16
N GLN A 220 10.53 21.85 -0.17
CA GLN A 220 9.41 22.37 -0.96
C GLN A 220 8.09 21.69 -0.57
N VAL A 221 8.07 20.36 -0.43
CA VAL A 221 6.87 19.62 0.01
C VAL A 221 6.43 20.07 1.42
N ARG A 222 7.38 20.30 2.34
CA ARG A 222 7.08 20.79 3.68
C ARG A 222 6.60 22.24 3.71
N SER A 223 7.14 23.13 2.86
CA SER A 223 6.72 24.53 2.83
C SER A 223 5.38 24.74 2.11
N THR A 224 5.12 23.97 1.05
CA THR A 224 3.92 24.13 0.21
C THR A 224 2.76 23.26 0.68
N GLY A 225 3.04 22.14 1.36
CA GLY A 225 2.02 21.13 1.64
C GLY A 225 1.54 20.37 0.40
N ILE A 226 2.23 20.51 -0.74
CA ILE A 226 1.89 19.93 -2.03
C ILE A 226 3.00 18.96 -2.47
N ILE A 227 2.59 17.79 -2.97
CA ILE A 227 3.49 16.80 -3.57
C ILE A 227 3.43 16.97 -5.10
N PRO A 228 4.54 17.31 -5.77
CA PRO A 228 4.58 17.53 -7.22
C PRO A 228 4.66 16.20 -8.00
N TYR A 229 3.92 15.18 -7.57
CA TYR A 229 3.88 13.85 -8.19
C TYR A 229 2.45 13.33 -8.17
N GLU A 230 1.83 13.24 -9.34
CA GLU A 230 0.44 12.79 -9.50
C GLU A 230 0.24 11.34 -9.08
N ASN A 231 1.25 10.48 -9.33
CA ASN A 231 1.21 9.07 -8.96
C ASN A 231 1.69 8.80 -7.53
N ALA A 232 1.84 9.83 -6.70
CA ALA A 232 2.22 9.66 -5.29
C ALA A 232 1.10 8.94 -4.51
N VAL A 233 1.49 7.95 -3.72
CA VAL A 233 0.55 7.21 -2.86
C VAL A 233 0.88 7.35 -1.38
N ALA A 234 2.16 7.47 -1.03
CA ALA A 234 2.60 7.75 0.33
C ALA A 234 3.99 8.38 0.33
N VAL A 235 4.27 9.20 1.34
CA VAL A 235 5.63 9.66 1.66
C VAL A 235 6.00 9.12 3.03
N LEU A 236 7.17 8.49 3.17
CA LEU A 236 7.68 7.99 4.46
C LEU A 236 8.94 8.76 4.83
N VAL A 237 8.92 9.45 5.96
CA VAL A 237 10.09 10.16 6.51
C VAL A 237 10.77 9.26 7.53
N VAL A 238 11.84 8.58 7.11
CA VAL A 238 12.53 7.57 7.92
C VAL A 238 14.02 7.95 8.02
N PRO A 239 14.42 8.73 9.04
CA PRO A 239 15.82 9.05 9.25
C PRO A 239 16.62 7.80 9.67
N PRO A 240 17.91 7.72 9.32
CA PRO A 240 18.79 6.67 9.82
C PRO A 240 18.92 6.78 11.34
N LEU A 241 18.99 5.63 12.01
CA LEU A 241 19.14 5.60 13.45
C LEU A 241 20.57 5.96 13.87
N ASN A 242 20.67 6.75 14.93
CA ASN A 242 21.92 7.05 15.60
C ASN A 242 22.54 5.76 16.17
N ARG A 243 23.87 5.73 16.21
CA ARG A 243 24.61 4.70 16.95
C ARG A 243 24.32 4.88 18.44
N ASP A 244 24.19 3.78 19.17
CA ASP A 244 24.08 3.83 20.62
C ASP A 244 25.34 4.45 21.20
N GLN A 245 25.17 5.33 22.20
CA GLN A 245 26.31 6.02 22.81
C GLN A 245 27.26 5.04 23.51
N LEU A 246 26.72 4.02 24.17
CA LEU A 246 27.48 3.00 24.89
C LEU A 246 28.09 1.97 23.94
N THR A 247 27.28 1.33 23.10
CA THR A 247 27.75 0.21 22.25
C THR A 247 28.44 0.69 20.97
N LYS A 248 28.25 1.95 20.57
CA LYS A 248 28.69 2.54 19.28
C LYS A 248 28.17 1.81 18.04
N LYS A 249 27.27 0.83 18.21
CA LYS A 249 26.63 0.09 17.13
C LYS A 249 25.28 0.69 16.80
N ARG A 250 24.81 0.46 15.57
CA ARG A 250 23.43 0.77 15.20
C ARG A 250 22.54 -0.39 15.68
N PRO A 251 21.29 -0.12 16.09
CA PRO A 251 20.36 -1.17 16.46
C PRO A 251 20.15 -2.14 15.30
N GLU A 252 20.07 -3.42 15.61
CA GLU A 252 19.90 -4.46 14.60
C GLU A 252 18.46 -4.45 14.05
N PRO A 253 18.28 -4.59 12.74
CA PRO A 253 16.96 -4.69 12.14
C PRO A 253 16.27 -5.98 12.59
N SER A 254 15.05 -5.86 13.11
CA SER A 254 14.24 -7.03 13.52
C SER A 254 12.89 -7.07 12.82
N MET A 255 12.55 -8.24 12.28
CA MET A 255 11.25 -8.59 11.67
C MET A 255 10.54 -9.71 12.44
N SER A 256 10.80 -9.85 13.75
CA SER A 256 10.20 -10.91 14.56
C SER A 256 8.68 -10.75 14.71
N SER A 257 7.94 -11.85 14.52
CA SER A 257 6.50 -11.93 14.84
C SER A 257 6.23 -11.98 16.34
N ALA A 258 7.23 -12.37 17.15
CA ALA A 258 7.12 -12.26 18.59
C ALA A 258 7.09 -10.77 18.97
N PRO A 259 6.19 -10.34 19.88
CA PRO A 259 6.24 -8.99 20.41
C PRO A 259 7.62 -8.77 21.01
N LEU A 260 8.28 -7.69 20.59
CA LEU A 260 9.53 -7.28 21.23
C LEU A 260 9.22 -6.94 22.68
N ASP A 261 10.12 -7.33 23.58
CA ASP A 261 10.02 -6.99 24.99
C ASP A 261 9.74 -5.48 25.14
N PRO A 262 8.96 -5.07 26.16
CA PRO A 262 8.83 -3.66 26.49
C PRO A 262 10.21 -3.02 26.45
N PRO A 263 10.34 -1.83 25.83
CA PRO A 263 11.61 -1.13 25.82
C PRO A 263 12.08 -1.12 27.27
N THR A 264 13.24 -1.73 27.52
CA THR A 264 13.80 -1.73 28.87
C THR A 264 13.93 -0.26 29.29
N VAL A 265 13.98 0.07 30.58
CA VAL A 265 14.10 1.48 31.02
C VAL A 265 15.28 2.20 30.31
N ALA A 266 16.31 1.45 29.91
CA ALA A 266 17.42 1.91 29.07
C ALA A 266 17.07 2.22 27.59
N ASP A 267 16.06 1.56 27.02
CA ASP A 267 15.54 1.78 25.66
C ASP A 267 14.39 2.78 25.60
N SER A 268 13.80 3.10 26.76
CA SER A 268 12.90 4.23 26.86
C SER A 268 13.68 5.44 26.41
N PRO A 269 13.27 6.11 25.31
CA PRO A 269 14.01 7.27 24.86
C PRO A 269 14.14 8.24 26.03
N PRO A 270 15.30 8.91 26.19
CA PRO A 270 15.45 9.94 27.22
C PRO A 270 14.23 10.84 27.09
N GLN A 271 13.43 10.96 28.16
CA GLN A 271 12.12 11.63 28.16
C GLN A 271 12.15 12.78 27.16
N TYR A 272 11.60 12.56 25.97
CA TYR A 272 11.74 13.55 24.92
C TYR A 272 10.98 14.75 25.44
N SER A 273 11.68 15.85 25.72
CA SER A 273 11.05 17.12 26.06
C SER A 273 10.13 17.61 24.93
N ARG A 274 10.25 17.02 23.74
CA ARG A 274 9.44 17.32 22.57
C ARG A 274 8.36 16.25 22.38
N PRO A 275 7.10 16.66 22.14
CA PRO A 275 6.05 15.72 21.78
C PRO A 275 6.42 14.95 20.52
N LEU A 276 5.98 13.69 20.43
CA LEU A 276 6.16 12.90 19.22
C LEU A 276 5.47 13.60 18.04
N PRO A 277 6.08 13.58 16.83
CA PRO A 277 5.41 14.11 15.66
C PRO A 277 4.12 13.33 15.38
N PRO A 278 3.15 13.92 14.67
CA PRO A 278 1.93 13.21 14.32
C PRO A 278 2.25 11.94 13.52
N LEU A 279 1.42 10.90 13.65
CA LEU A 279 1.64 9.64 12.93
C LEU A 279 1.77 9.85 11.42
N SER A 280 0.83 10.62 10.86
CA SER A 280 0.92 11.10 9.49
C SER A 280 0.10 12.37 9.26
N GLU A 281 0.53 13.17 8.31
CA GLU A 281 -0.11 14.39 7.82
C GLU A 281 -0.62 14.16 6.38
N PHE A 282 -1.71 14.80 5.97
CA PHE A 282 -2.20 14.69 4.59
C PHE A 282 -1.74 15.88 3.75
N LEU A 283 -1.11 15.57 2.62
CA LEU A 283 -0.63 16.55 1.66
C LEU A 283 -1.45 16.47 0.37
N ARG A 284 -1.60 17.59 -0.34
CA ARG A 284 -2.30 17.62 -1.64
C ARG A 284 -1.38 17.10 -2.75
N THR A 285 -1.93 16.51 -3.79
CA THR A 285 -1.18 16.09 -4.99
C THR A 285 -1.42 17.05 -6.14
N GLY A 286 -0.36 17.68 -6.65
CA GLY A 286 -0.39 18.58 -7.82
C GLY A 286 -1.08 19.93 -7.59
N PRO A 287 -0.81 20.93 -8.47
CA PRO A 287 -1.66 22.11 -8.60
C PRO A 287 -3.05 21.66 -9.08
N GLU A 288 -4.10 22.30 -8.58
CA GLU A 288 -5.48 21.92 -8.86
C GLU A 288 -5.75 22.04 -10.37
N THR A 289 -5.71 20.94 -11.12
CA THR A 289 -5.95 20.96 -12.57
C THR A 289 -7.42 21.18 -12.94
N PHE A 290 -8.30 21.42 -11.95
CA PHE A 290 -9.71 21.71 -12.13
C PHE A 290 -10.01 23.22 -12.12
N GLU A 291 -9.10 24.05 -12.65
CA GLU A 291 -9.30 25.51 -12.68
C GLU A 291 -10.52 25.96 -13.50
N ASP A 292 -11.13 25.07 -14.30
CA ASP A 292 -12.24 25.42 -15.19
C ASP A 292 -13.64 24.89 -14.76
N ASP A 293 -13.76 24.08 -13.68
CA ASP A 293 -15.07 23.55 -13.23
C ASP A 293 -15.27 23.71 -11.71
N ASP A 294 -15.56 24.94 -11.30
CA ASP A 294 -15.84 25.36 -9.91
C ASP A 294 -16.91 24.51 -9.22
N SER A 295 -17.81 23.88 -9.98
CA SER A 295 -18.94 23.13 -9.43
C SER A 295 -18.51 21.80 -8.80
N LEU A 296 -17.62 21.05 -9.47
CA LEU A 296 -17.19 19.73 -9.00
C LEU A 296 -16.12 19.78 -7.90
N SER A 297 -15.26 20.81 -7.93
CA SER A 297 -14.19 21.02 -6.94
C SER A 297 -14.72 21.19 -5.52
N SER A 298 -15.96 21.68 -5.36
CA SER A 298 -16.65 21.78 -4.08
C SER A 298 -17.26 20.47 -3.57
N LEU A 299 -17.57 19.51 -4.48
CA LEU A 299 -18.28 18.28 -4.16
C LEU A 299 -17.36 17.11 -3.87
N ILE A 300 -16.23 17.00 -4.57
CA ILE A 300 -15.33 15.85 -4.47
C ILE A 300 -14.10 16.24 -3.64
N PRO A 301 -13.81 15.54 -2.53
CA PRO A 301 -12.62 15.83 -1.76
C PRO A 301 -11.38 15.61 -2.63
N GLN A 302 -10.49 16.62 -2.64
CA GLN A 302 -9.21 16.52 -3.32
C GLN A 302 -8.43 15.30 -2.87
N SER A 303 -7.73 14.67 -3.83
CA SER A 303 -6.82 13.57 -3.53
C SER A 303 -5.73 14.04 -2.57
N LYS A 304 -5.61 13.33 -1.45
CA LYS A 304 -4.61 13.58 -0.42
C LYS A 304 -3.70 12.38 -0.28
N VAL A 305 -2.41 12.65 -0.09
CA VAL A 305 -1.37 11.65 0.13
C VAL A 305 -0.83 11.75 1.54
N PRO A 306 -0.83 10.64 2.32
CA PRO A 306 -0.29 10.65 3.66
C PRO A 306 1.26 10.74 3.65
N LEU A 307 1.79 11.70 4.40
CA LEU A 307 3.18 11.78 4.84
C LEU A 307 3.30 11.14 6.22
N TYR A 308 3.91 9.96 6.28
CA TYR A 308 4.15 9.21 7.51
C TYR A 308 5.46 9.61 8.17
N ASN A 309 5.41 9.85 9.49
CA ASN A 309 6.61 10.08 10.30
C ASN A 309 7.11 8.74 10.85
N GLY A 310 8.29 8.28 10.41
CA GLY A 310 8.86 6.98 10.78
C GLY A 310 9.06 6.78 12.29
N LEU A 311 9.24 7.87 13.05
CA LEU A 311 9.38 7.81 14.51
C LEU A 311 8.10 7.36 15.21
N SER A 312 6.95 7.91 14.80
CA SER A 312 5.63 7.60 15.37
C SER A 312 5.03 6.35 14.71
N LEU A 313 5.32 6.14 13.42
CA LEU A 313 4.90 4.95 12.68
C LEU A 313 5.54 3.68 13.24
N PHE A 314 6.79 3.72 13.70
CA PHE A 314 7.48 2.60 14.31
C PHE A 314 8.15 3.04 15.63
N PRO A 315 7.49 2.86 16.79
CA PRO A 315 8.06 3.24 18.07
C PRO A 315 9.33 2.44 18.41
N SER A 316 9.37 1.15 18.06
CA SER A 316 10.53 0.28 18.30
C SER A 316 11.73 0.67 17.42
N ARG A 317 12.90 0.84 18.04
CA ARG A 317 14.16 1.15 17.35
C ARG A 317 14.55 0.07 16.36
N ASN A 318 14.41 -1.21 16.71
CA ASN A 318 14.78 -2.34 15.86
C ASN A 318 13.88 -2.44 14.63
N GLN A 319 12.58 -2.16 14.78
CA GLN A 319 11.68 -2.11 13.62
C GLN A 319 11.92 -0.88 12.74
N ARG A 320 12.31 0.28 13.31
CA ARG A 320 12.75 1.43 12.51
C ARG A 320 14.02 1.13 11.73
N ALA A 321 14.97 0.42 12.33
CA ALA A 321 16.18 -0.03 11.67
C ALA A 321 15.82 -0.93 10.48
N ALA A 322 14.90 -1.89 10.71
CA ALA A 322 14.39 -2.77 9.66
C ALA A 322 13.68 -2.00 8.54
N LEU A 323 12.81 -1.04 8.87
CA LEU A 323 12.11 -0.20 7.89
C LEU A 323 13.11 0.58 7.02
N HIS A 324 14.04 1.29 7.65
CA HIS A 324 15.04 2.08 6.94
C HIS A 324 15.91 1.20 6.04
N SER A 325 16.36 0.05 6.55
CA SER A 325 17.15 -0.91 5.77
C SER A 325 16.37 -1.41 4.56
N ALA A 326 15.14 -1.88 4.77
CA ALA A 326 14.30 -2.43 3.71
C ALA A 326 13.97 -1.40 2.62
N LEU A 327 13.71 -0.14 2.98
CA LEU A 327 13.51 0.95 2.03
C LEU A 327 14.79 1.29 1.24
N CYS A 328 15.96 1.24 1.89
CA CYS A 328 17.25 1.43 1.20
C CYS A 328 17.55 0.28 0.24
N ASP A 329 17.24 -0.97 0.62
CA ASP A 329 17.41 -2.14 -0.23
C ASP A 329 16.49 -2.06 -1.46
N LEU A 330 15.23 -1.65 -1.27
CA LEU A 330 14.30 -1.43 -2.36
C LEU A 330 14.78 -0.32 -3.31
N LEU A 331 15.27 0.81 -2.78
CA LEU A 331 15.89 1.86 -3.58
C LEU A 331 17.12 1.38 -4.35
N LYS A 332 17.95 0.53 -3.75
CA LYS A 332 19.14 -0.03 -4.39
C LYS A 332 18.76 -0.90 -5.59
N ILE A 333 17.74 -1.76 -5.44
CA ILE A 333 17.20 -2.57 -6.55
C ILE A 333 16.69 -1.66 -7.67
N GLU A 334 15.90 -0.65 -7.32
CA GLU A 334 15.33 0.28 -8.31
C GLU A 334 16.43 1.08 -9.04
N TRP A 335 17.45 1.56 -8.32
CA TRP A 335 18.59 2.26 -8.90
C TRP A 335 19.39 1.37 -9.86
N GLN A 336 19.64 0.11 -9.47
CA GLN A 336 20.31 -0.86 -10.35
C GLN A 336 19.52 -1.10 -11.64
N HIS A 337 18.18 -1.16 -11.56
CA HIS A 337 17.33 -1.35 -12.73
C HIS A 337 17.39 -0.13 -13.67
N ARG A 338 17.31 1.09 -13.13
CA ARG A 338 17.48 2.33 -13.92
C ARG A 338 18.84 2.39 -14.61
N PHE A 339 19.91 2.06 -13.88
CA PHE A 339 21.26 2.07 -14.43
C PHE A 339 21.39 1.09 -15.60
N GLN A 340 20.88 -0.14 -15.44
CA GLN A 340 20.91 -1.14 -16.50
C GLN A 340 20.04 -0.74 -17.71
N GLU A 341 18.85 -0.21 -17.49
CA GLU A 341 17.95 0.24 -18.57
C GLU A 341 18.58 1.39 -19.36
N ASN A 342 19.17 2.38 -18.68
CA ASN A 342 19.87 3.48 -19.34
C ASN A 342 21.11 2.99 -20.11
N ALA A 343 21.85 2.02 -19.58
CA ALA A 343 22.97 1.42 -20.28
C ALA A 343 22.51 0.66 -21.54
N GLN A 344 21.36 -0.03 -21.49
CA GLN A 344 20.76 -0.68 -22.65
C GLN A 344 20.28 0.34 -23.70
N LYS A 345 19.56 1.39 -23.29
CA LYS A 345 19.12 2.49 -24.16
C LYS A 345 20.32 3.17 -24.85
N ALA A 346 21.40 3.44 -24.10
CA ALA A 346 22.63 4.00 -24.66
C ALA A 346 23.33 3.07 -25.66
N ARG A 347 23.31 1.74 -25.43
CA ARG A 347 23.85 0.76 -26.38
C ARG A 347 23.00 0.69 -27.65
N ALA A 348 21.67 0.65 -27.51
CA ALA A 348 20.76 0.65 -28.65
C ALA A 348 20.92 1.90 -29.53
N ALA A 349 21.04 3.08 -28.90
CA ALA A 349 21.27 4.34 -29.61
C ALA A 349 22.59 4.35 -30.40
N ARG A 350 23.65 3.65 -29.93
CA ARG A 350 24.91 3.52 -30.67
C ARG A 350 24.80 2.60 -31.89
N VAL A 351 23.95 1.58 -31.82
CA VAL A 351 23.73 0.65 -32.94
C VAL A 351 22.89 1.30 -34.04
N SER A 352 21.97 2.22 -33.69
CA SER A 352 21.09 2.88 -34.65
C SER A 352 21.70 4.06 -35.40
N ILE A 353 22.88 4.55 -35.00
CA ILE A 353 23.55 5.64 -35.72
C ILE A 353 24.33 5.01 -36.89
N PRO A 354 23.92 5.22 -38.16
CA PRO A 354 24.67 4.77 -39.32
C PRO A 354 26.10 5.35 -39.25
N HIS A 355 27.07 4.62 -39.80
CA HIS A 355 28.51 4.83 -39.63
C HIS A 355 29.07 6.14 -40.22
N THR A 356 28.24 7.17 -40.40
CA THR A 356 28.63 8.51 -40.80
C THR A 356 29.38 9.20 -39.66
N GLY A 357 30.70 8.93 -39.61
CA GLY A 357 31.72 9.78 -39.00
C GLY A 357 31.38 10.41 -37.65
N THR A 358 30.99 9.59 -36.65
CA THR A 358 30.73 10.14 -35.31
C THR A 358 31.99 10.84 -34.77
N PRO A 359 31.89 12.11 -34.35
CA PRO A 359 33.02 12.82 -33.77
C PRO A 359 33.51 12.05 -32.54
N ARG A 360 34.80 11.69 -32.53
CA ARG A 360 35.46 11.06 -31.39
C ARG A 360 35.34 12.01 -30.19
N ILE A 361 34.40 11.74 -29.28
CA ILE A 361 34.34 12.41 -27.98
C ILE A 361 35.74 12.28 -27.35
N PRO A 362 36.42 13.41 -27.03
CA PRO A 362 37.78 13.39 -26.49
C PRO A 362 37.86 12.47 -25.26
N PRO A 363 38.93 11.66 -25.12
CA PRO A 363 39.08 10.74 -23.99
C PRO A 363 39.05 11.44 -22.62
N ASP A 364 39.33 12.75 -22.57
CA ASP A 364 39.35 13.54 -21.34
C ASP A 364 37.95 13.85 -20.76
N GLU A 365 36.89 13.90 -21.58
CA GLU A 365 35.54 14.12 -21.05
C GLU A 365 34.99 12.89 -20.31
N ARG A 366 35.51 11.68 -20.61
CA ARG A 366 35.05 10.43 -19.98
C ARG A 366 35.48 10.29 -18.52
N LYS A 367 36.48 11.04 -18.06
CA LYS A 367 37.01 10.98 -16.70
C LYS A 367 36.45 12.07 -15.77
N ARG A 368 35.58 12.96 -16.24
CA ARG A 368 34.90 13.92 -15.37
C ARG A 368 34.01 13.14 -14.40
N LYS A 369 34.54 12.86 -13.20
CA LYS A 369 33.78 12.30 -12.08
C LYS A 369 32.57 13.21 -11.91
N THR A 370 31.37 12.67 -12.08
CA THR A 370 30.16 13.42 -11.76
C THR A 370 30.30 13.93 -10.33
N PRO A 371 30.22 15.24 -10.09
CA PRO A 371 30.37 15.78 -8.75
C PRO A 371 29.35 15.10 -7.84
N TRP A 372 29.80 14.68 -6.65
CA TRP A 372 28.88 14.13 -5.67
C TRP A 372 27.82 15.19 -5.37
N PRO A 373 26.52 14.85 -5.32
CA PRO A 373 25.50 15.84 -5.03
C PRO A 373 25.76 16.45 -3.64
N HIS A 374 25.95 17.76 -3.60
CA HIS A 374 26.22 18.54 -2.39
C HIS A 374 24.99 19.36 -1.99
N GLY A 375 24.92 19.79 -0.73
CA GLY A 375 23.87 20.68 -0.24
C GLY A 375 22.46 20.11 -0.38
N ASP A 376 21.63 20.82 -1.14
CA ASP A 376 20.20 20.59 -1.32
C ASP A 376 19.87 19.49 -2.36
N ASP A 377 20.83 19.18 -3.24
CA ASP A 377 20.72 18.08 -4.21
C ASP A 377 20.91 16.70 -3.56
N LYS A 378 21.43 16.68 -2.32
CA LYS A 378 21.60 15.44 -1.58
C LYS A 378 20.23 14.84 -1.26
N GLY A 379 20.13 13.51 -1.41
CA GLY A 379 18.94 12.76 -0.99
C GLY A 379 18.59 13.01 0.48
N SER A 380 17.32 13.32 0.73
CA SER A 380 16.74 13.46 2.07
C SER A 380 16.47 12.10 2.72
N HIS A 381 15.77 12.11 3.86
CA HIS A 381 15.27 10.91 4.54
C HIS A 381 13.81 10.58 4.17
N ALA A 382 13.24 11.29 3.18
CA ALA A 382 11.90 11.07 2.70
C ALA A 382 11.90 10.13 1.49
N PHE A 383 11.10 9.08 1.58
CA PHE A 383 10.89 8.08 0.55
C PHE A 383 9.48 8.26 -0.03
N LEU A 384 9.39 8.54 -1.31
CA LEU A 384 8.14 8.62 -2.07
C LEU A 384 7.81 7.25 -2.64
N LEU A 385 6.60 6.75 -2.35
CA LEU A 385 6.01 5.58 -2.98
C LEU A 385 5.04 6.02 -4.07
N CYS A 386 5.18 5.43 -5.26
CA CYS A 386 4.32 5.71 -6.40
C CYS A 386 3.44 4.51 -6.76
N SER A 387 2.24 4.78 -7.27
CA SER A 387 1.36 3.80 -7.92
C SER A 387 0.47 4.48 -8.95
N ASP A 388 0.42 3.88 -10.13
CA ASP A 388 -0.36 4.26 -11.30
C ASP A 388 -0.58 3.02 -12.19
N GLU A 389 -1.25 3.20 -13.31
CA GLU A 389 -1.56 2.11 -14.25
C GLU A 389 -0.31 1.44 -14.88
N LYS A 390 0.85 2.10 -14.85
CA LYS A 390 2.09 1.65 -15.51
C LYS A 390 3.02 0.97 -14.51
N THR A 391 3.25 1.60 -13.37
CA THR A 391 3.98 1.06 -12.20
C THR A 391 3.41 -0.27 -11.73
N ILE A 392 2.08 -0.44 -11.71
CA ILE A 392 1.46 -1.70 -11.28
C ILE A 392 1.82 -2.89 -12.18
N MET A 393 2.13 -2.66 -13.46
CA MET A 393 2.63 -3.69 -14.36
C MET A 393 4.06 -4.12 -14.01
N ARG A 394 4.85 -3.23 -13.39
CA ARG A 394 6.18 -3.54 -12.87
C ARG A 394 6.06 -4.25 -11.54
N ALA A 395 5.58 -3.59 -10.49
CA ALA A 395 5.22 -4.27 -9.25
C ALA A 395 4.14 -3.50 -8.52
N ASP A 396 3.32 -4.24 -7.78
CA ASP A 396 2.16 -3.73 -7.10
C ASP A 396 2.54 -3.14 -5.73
N THR A 397 2.60 -1.81 -5.64
CA THR A 397 2.91 -1.04 -4.42
C THR A 397 1.69 -0.82 -3.51
N VAL A 398 0.49 -1.11 -4.01
CA VAL A 398 -0.77 -0.85 -3.30
C VAL A 398 -0.92 -1.66 -2.02
N PRO A 399 -0.55 -2.96 -1.94
CA PRO A 399 -0.60 -3.71 -0.69
C PRO A 399 0.21 -3.05 0.44
N LEU A 400 1.38 -2.50 0.13
CA LEU A 400 2.19 -1.72 1.07
C LEU A 400 1.47 -0.44 1.51
N ALA A 401 0.89 0.30 0.57
CA ALA A 401 0.09 1.49 0.89
C ALA A 401 -1.11 1.16 1.80
N ILE A 402 -1.82 0.06 1.52
CA ILE A 402 -2.93 -0.42 2.37
C ILE A 402 -2.41 -0.78 3.77
N ALA A 403 -1.26 -1.45 3.90
CA ALA A 403 -0.68 -1.77 5.19
C ALA A 403 -0.38 -0.50 6.02
N LEU A 404 0.16 0.54 5.39
CA LEU A 404 0.38 1.85 6.03
C LEU A 404 -0.94 2.51 6.47
N TRP A 405 -1.95 2.50 5.60
CA TRP A 405 -3.29 2.98 5.90
C TRP A 405 -3.92 2.26 7.09
N ARG A 406 -3.74 0.95 7.17
CA ARG A 406 -4.28 0.15 8.28
C ARG A 406 -3.66 0.53 9.62
N ILE A 407 -2.38 0.88 9.67
CA ILE A 407 -1.77 1.46 10.89
C ILE A 407 -2.40 2.81 11.21
N ARG A 408 -2.57 3.70 10.21
CA ARG A 408 -3.18 5.01 10.41
C ARG A 408 -4.58 4.92 11.04
N ILE A 409 -5.44 4.07 10.47
CA ILE A 409 -6.82 3.86 10.95
C ILE A 409 -6.81 3.25 12.35
N TRP A 410 -5.92 2.27 12.59
CA TRP A 410 -5.77 1.61 13.90
C TRP A 410 -5.45 2.60 15.03
N GLU A 411 -4.48 3.49 14.78
CA GLU A 411 -4.03 4.52 15.73
C GLU A 411 -5.04 5.68 15.86
N GLY A 412 -6.17 5.64 15.13
CA GLY A 412 -7.25 6.63 15.24
C GLY A 412 -7.01 7.93 14.48
N ALA A 413 -5.94 8.03 13.70
CA ALA A 413 -5.61 9.26 13.01
C ALA A 413 -6.58 9.52 11.84
N GLY A 414 -7.08 10.76 11.73
CA GLY A 414 -8.13 11.15 10.77
C GLY A 414 -9.56 11.07 11.32
N TRP A 415 -9.72 10.71 12.60
CA TRP A 415 -10.98 10.79 13.34
C TRP A 415 -10.95 11.92 14.39
N GLU A 416 -9.96 12.78 14.31
CA GLU A 416 -9.77 13.96 15.14
C GLU A 416 -10.67 15.08 14.58
N GLY A 417 -11.89 15.13 15.09
CA GLY A 417 -12.89 16.12 14.74
C GLY A 417 -14.22 15.68 15.33
N ASP A 418 -14.84 16.56 16.13
CA ASP A 418 -16.15 16.35 16.78
C ASP A 418 -17.32 16.21 15.77
N ALA A 419 -17.03 15.97 14.50
CA ALA A 419 -18.00 15.48 13.55
C ALA A 419 -18.44 14.09 14.02
N VAL A 420 -19.54 14.09 14.75
CA VAL A 420 -20.55 13.05 14.90
C VAL A 420 -21.06 12.63 13.51
N GLY A 421 -20.15 12.27 12.60
CA GLY A 421 -20.47 11.56 11.38
C GLY A 421 -20.93 10.19 11.81
N GLY A 422 -22.11 9.77 11.33
CA GLY A 422 -22.94 8.67 11.86
C GLY A 422 -22.30 7.27 11.96
N TRP A 423 -20.99 7.12 11.79
CA TRP A 423 -20.20 5.92 12.08
C TRP A 423 -19.83 5.75 13.56
N ALA A 424 -19.74 6.82 14.34
CA ALA A 424 -19.36 6.77 15.76
C ALA A 424 -20.55 6.68 16.72
N SER A 425 -21.75 7.05 16.28
CA SER A 425 -22.98 7.07 17.08
C SER A 425 -23.80 5.80 16.85
N SER A 426 -23.58 4.76 17.66
CA SER A 426 -24.55 3.72 18.03
C SER A 426 -23.99 2.80 19.11
#